data_AF-A0A959J3A4-F1
#
_entry.id   AF-A0A959J3A4-F1
#
_cell.length_a   1.000
_cell.length_b   1.000
_cell.length_c   1.000
_cell.angle_alpha   90.00
_cell.angle_beta   90.00
_cell.angle_gamma   90.00
#
_symmetry.space_group_name_H-M   'P 1'
#
loop_
_entity.id
_entity.type
_entity.pdbx_description
1 polymer ?
#
loop_
_entity_poly.entity_id
_entity_poly.type
_entity_poly.pdbx_seq_one_letter_code
_entity_poly.pdbx_strand_id
1 'polypeptide(L)'
;MNYSKSFFLIPVFTLMVFFFTNCEKDPAIDDTLQTSSTTKTFDLGEAYTTLLAPAKPSNAVVNMQSSSDAPIVINVEVVADATGNTRKFERLIQPGEAMSEEYPQLVAMKAKVLFPPASGNSHLIFQAVYVPTDTDNGFNASSWLSAGTVCMNGDVKSEPDQDADCLWEKVTLWQAASKRDIDLEINLTGAHDMKVEIEGPVGIFQDYELGAAPAQPQFQKLSGEWEDVVAVHIFCKKSPVNPCGSCDYTYELCYK
;
A
#
# COMPACT_ATOMS: atom_id res chain seq x y z
N MET A 1 9.76 94.25 0.92
CA MET A 1 11.10 93.81 1.35
C MET A 1 11.21 92.35 0.93
N ASN A 2 11.64 92.13 -0.33
CA ASN A 2 13.02 91.77 -0.74
C ASN A 2 13.33 90.32 -0.36
N TYR A 3 13.67 89.38 -1.24
CA TYR A 3 13.90 89.19 -2.69
C TYR A 3 13.80 87.64 -2.86
N SER A 4 13.65 86.94 -3.98
CA SER A 4 14.32 87.02 -5.27
C SER A 4 13.75 85.86 -6.13
N LYS A 5 13.43 86.14 -7.41
CA LYS A 5 13.78 85.44 -8.67
C LYS A 5 13.87 83.90 -8.69
N SER A 6 13.57 83.17 -9.76
CA SER A 6 12.99 83.34 -11.10
C SER A 6 13.13 81.96 -11.78
N PHE A 7 12.49 81.79 -12.94
CA PHE A 7 12.80 80.85 -14.04
C PHE A 7 12.12 79.46 -14.10
N PHE A 8 11.01 79.44 -14.87
CA PHE A 8 10.81 78.75 -16.18
C PHE A 8 11.13 77.25 -16.40
N LEU A 9 10.11 76.60 -17.02
CA LEU A 9 10.09 75.45 -17.98
C LEU A 9 10.39 74.07 -17.37
N ILE A 10 9.71 72.94 -17.67
CA ILE A 10 8.71 72.48 -18.66
C ILE A 10 8.11 71.15 -18.10
N PRO A 11 6.96 70.65 -18.60
CA PRO A 11 5.94 69.89 -17.84
C PRO A 11 6.03 68.38 -18.05
N VAL A 12 5.42 67.56 -17.18
CA VAL A 12 4.87 66.24 -17.57
C VAL A 12 3.73 65.83 -16.63
N PHE A 13 2.62 65.41 -17.26
CA PHE A 13 1.58 64.46 -16.82
C PHE A 13 1.73 63.80 -15.44
N THR A 14 0.65 63.81 -14.66
CA THR A 14 0.42 62.73 -13.69
C THR A 14 -0.95 62.11 -13.94
N LEU A 15 -0.87 60.93 -14.54
CA LEU A 15 -1.93 59.94 -14.73
C LEU A 15 -2.24 59.33 -13.36
N MET A 16 -3.44 59.53 -12.80
CA MET A 16 -3.92 58.71 -11.69
C MET A 16 -4.81 57.61 -12.27
N VAL A 17 -4.23 56.41 -12.34
CA VAL A 17 -4.86 55.18 -12.80
C VAL A 17 -5.83 54.71 -11.71
N PHE A 18 -7.06 54.42 -12.12
CA PHE A 18 -8.06 53.72 -11.31
C PHE A 18 -7.52 52.35 -10.89
N PHE A 19 -7.40 52.13 -9.59
CA PHE A 19 -7.12 50.81 -9.03
C PHE A 19 -8.31 49.90 -9.28
N PHE A 20 -8.10 48.87 -10.11
CA PHE A 20 -8.97 47.70 -10.16
C PHE A 20 -8.87 47.00 -8.80
N THR A 21 -9.99 46.95 -8.08
CA THR A 21 -10.20 45.96 -7.01
C THR A 21 -10.33 44.59 -7.68
N ASN A 22 -9.20 43.94 -7.94
CA ASN A 22 -9.21 42.50 -8.13
C ASN A 22 -9.52 41.88 -6.78
N CYS A 23 -10.66 41.19 -6.68
CA CYS A 23 -10.80 40.10 -5.74
C CYS A 23 -9.63 39.15 -6.04
N GLU A 24 -8.62 39.17 -5.18
CA GLU A 24 -7.62 38.13 -5.12
C GLU A 24 -8.38 36.89 -4.69
N LYS A 25 -8.89 36.16 -5.69
CA LYS A 25 -9.42 34.82 -5.53
C LYS A 25 -8.31 34.07 -4.83
N ASP A 26 -8.55 33.65 -3.58
CA ASP A 26 -7.67 32.74 -2.86
C ASP A 26 -7.18 31.69 -3.87
N PRO A 27 -5.85 31.42 -3.95
CA PRO A 27 -5.37 30.40 -4.86
C PRO A 27 -6.19 29.14 -4.56
N ALA A 28 -6.82 28.59 -5.60
CA ALA A 28 -7.53 27.35 -5.49
C ALA A 28 -6.53 26.36 -4.86
N ILE A 29 -6.86 25.86 -3.67
CA ILE A 29 -6.19 24.70 -3.12
C ILE A 29 -6.44 23.62 -4.18
N ASP A 30 -5.37 23.30 -4.90
CA ASP A 30 -5.38 22.20 -5.85
C ASP A 30 -5.37 20.92 -5.00
N ASP A 31 -6.56 20.45 -4.64
CA ASP A 31 -6.77 19.19 -3.90
C ASP A 31 -6.38 17.95 -4.71
N THR A 32 -5.73 18.10 -5.88
CA THR A 32 -5.14 16.96 -6.57
C THR A 32 -3.76 16.63 -6.01
N LEU A 33 -3.75 16.05 -4.81
CA LEU A 33 -2.67 15.14 -4.40
C LEU A 33 -2.64 13.99 -5.43
N GLN A 34 -1.85 14.16 -6.49
CA GLN A 34 -1.62 13.12 -7.49
C GLN A 34 -0.87 11.97 -6.80
N THR A 35 -1.63 10.99 -6.30
CA THR A 35 -1.10 9.67 -5.95
C THR A 35 -0.48 9.06 -7.20
N SER A 36 0.85 9.07 -7.27
CA SER A 36 1.57 8.35 -8.32
C SER A 36 1.51 6.86 -7.98
N SER A 37 0.67 6.12 -8.72
CA SER A 37 0.64 4.65 -8.69
C SER A 37 1.46 4.12 -9.86
N THR A 38 2.40 3.22 -9.58
CA THR A 38 3.12 2.48 -10.63
C THR A 38 2.93 0.99 -10.41
N THR A 39 2.24 0.33 -11.34
CA THR A 39 2.16 -1.14 -11.41
C THR A 39 3.16 -1.66 -12.44
N LYS A 40 3.95 -2.66 -12.06
CA LYS A 40 4.98 -3.26 -12.92
C LYS A 40 5.17 -4.73 -12.59
N THR A 41 5.36 -5.54 -13.64
CA THR A 41 5.77 -6.93 -13.52
C THR A 41 7.29 -7.04 -13.63
N PHE A 42 7.90 -7.84 -12.76
CA PHE A 42 9.33 -8.11 -12.75
C PHE A 42 9.60 -9.59 -12.97
N ASP A 43 10.45 -9.89 -13.94
CA ASP A 43 11.04 -11.22 -14.12
C ASP A 43 12.20 -11.35 -13.13
N LEU A 44 12.09 -12.30 -12.21
CA LEU A 44 13.04 -12.48 -11.13
C LEU A 44 13.96 -13.67 -11.39
N GLY A 45 15.22 -13.50 -11.02
CA GLY A 45 16.20 -14.57 -10.94
C GLY A 45 16.81 -14.63 -9.54
N GLU A 46 17.90 -15.37 -9.40
CA GLU A 46 18.60 -15.53 -8.12
C GLU A 46 19.32 -14.25 -7.66
N ALA A 47 19.59 -13.32 -8.59
CA ALA A 47 20.14 -12.02 -8.30
C ALA A 47 19.04 -11.03 -7.90
N TYR A 48 19.39 -10.06 -7.05
CA TYR A 48 18.47 -9.00 -6.65
C TYR A 48 18.14 -8.07 -7.83
N THR A 49 16.86 -8.00 -8.15
CA THR A 49 16.25 -6.99 -9.03
C THR A 49 15.75 -5.83 -8.19
N THR A 50 16.13 -4.60 -8.53
CA THR A 50 15.59 -3.40 -7.88
C THR A 50 14.15 -3.18 -8.31
N LEU A 51 13.23 -3.23 -7.35
CA LEU A 51 11.82 -2.93 -7.55
C LEU A 51 11.57 -1.43 -7.44
N LEU A 52 12.15 -0.83 -6.40
CA LEU A 52 11.95 0.56 -6.06
C LEU A 52 13.24 1.17 -5.49
N ALA A 53 13.54 2.40 -5.88
CA ALA A 53 14.64 3.20 -5.34
C ALA A 53 14.31 4.70 -5.53
N PRO A 54 13.43 5.27 -4.68
CA PRO A 54 13.06 6.68 -4.80
C PRO A 54 14.28 7.59 -4.63
N ALA A 55 14.25 8.76 -5.29
CA ALA A 55 15.36 9.72 -5.25
C ALA A 55 15.60 10.34 -3.85
N LYS A 56 14.58 10.29 -3.00
CA LYS A 56 14.61 10.66 -1.57
C LYS A 56 13.81 9.61 -0.80
N PRO A 57 14.08 9.39 0.51
CA PRO A 57 13.23 8.55 1.34
C PRO A 57 11.78 9.03 1.27
N SER A 58 10.87 8.10 0.98
CA SER A 58 9.45 8.42 0.76
C SER A 58 8.57 7.42 1.46
N ASN A 59 7.39 7.86 1.89
CA ASN A 59 6.37 6.93 2.37
C ASN A 59 5.71 6.27 1.15
N ALA A 60 5.56 4.95 1.20
CA ALA A 60 4.93 4.20 0.14
C ALA A 60 4.04 3.09 0.70
N VAL A 61 2.89 2.87 0.07
CA VAL A 61 2.14 1.63 0.23
C VAL A 61 2.45 0.75 -0.97
N VAL A 62 2.78 -0.50 -0.70
CA VAL A 62 3.27 -1.43 -1.70
C VAL A 62 2.37 -2.66 -1.73
N ASN A 63 1.83 -2.97 -2.92
CA ASN A 63 1.23 -4.26 -3.23
C ASN A 63 2.27 -5.16 -3.89
N MET A 64 2.29 -6.42 -3.48
CA MET A 64 3.12 -7.45 -4.08
C MET A 64 2.28 -8.70 -4.28
N GLN A 65 2.27 -9.23 -5.50
CA GLN A 65 1.60 -10.48 -5.83
C GLN A 65 2.59 -11.40 -6.54
N SER A 66 2.81 -12.57 -5.96
CA SER A 66 3.66 -13.60 -6.53
C SER A 66 2.88 -14.38 -7.59
N SER A 67 3.40 -14.37 -8.82
CA SER A 67 3.01 -15.31 -9.88
C SER A 67 4.13 -16.32 -10.14
N SER A 68 5.00 -16.55 -9.14
CA SER A 68 6.06 -17.56 -9.18
C SER A 68 5.60 -18.87 -8.54
N ASP A 69 6.19 -19.97 -8.99
CA ASP A 69 6.18 -21.29 -8.33
C ASP A 69 7.24 -21.43 -7.22
N ALA A 70 8.07 -20.41 -6.99
CA ALA A 70 9.13 -20.40 -5.98
C ALA A 70 8.96 -19.20 -5.03
N PRO A 71 9.36 -19.34 -3.75
CA PRO A 71 9.30 -18.22 -2.82
C PRO A 71 10.21 -17.06 -3.23
N ILE A 72 9.70 -15.84 -3.05
CA ILE A 72 10.37 -14.59 -3.39
C ILE A 72 10.82 -13.89 -2.10
N VAL A 73 12.10 -13.51 -2.02
CA VAL A 73 12.59 -12.63 -0.95
C VAL A 73 12.55 -11.19 -1.40
N ILE A 74 11.91 -10.35 -0.60
CA ILE A 74 11.93 -8.90 -0.73
C ILE A 74 12.84 -8.34 0.35
N ASN A 75 13.93 -7.70 -0.07
CA ASN A 75 14.78 -6.91 0.79
C ASN A 75 14.27 -5.46 0.81
N VAL A 76 13.92 -4.99 2.00
CA VAL A 76 13.39 -3.64 2.23
C VAL A 76 14.41 -2.84 3.03
N GLU A 77 14.63 -1.60 2.60
CA GLU A 77 15.47 -0.63 3.30
C GLU A 77 14.65 0.63 3.64
N VAL A 78 14.59 0.99 4.92
CA VAL A 78 13.87 2.16 5.44
C VAL A 78 14.79 3.02 6.32
N VAL A 79 14.48 4.30 6.49
CA VAL A 79 15.16 5.14 7.50
C VAL A 79 14.71 4.71 8.90
N ALA A 80 15.67 4.43 9.77
CA ALA A 80 15.45 3.87 11.10
C ALA A 80 15.39 4.93 12.20
N ASP A 81 16.05 6.08 12.01
CA ASP A 81 16.16 7.12 13.02
C ASP A 81 16.31 8.53 12.43
N ALA A 82 16.22 9.54 13.30
CA ALA A 82 16.33 10.96 12.96
C ALA A 82 17.74 11.37 12.47
N THR A 83 18.75 10.51 12.63
CA THR A 83 20.10 10.75 12.10
C THR A 83 20.28 10.23 10.68
N GLY A 84 19.27 9.56 10.13
CA GLY A 84 19.25 9.06 8.75
C GLY A 84 19.86 7.67 8.59
N ASN A 85 20.12 6.93 9.68
CA ASN A 85 20.59 5.55 9.56
C ASN A 85 19.50 4.69 8.93
N THR A 86 19.89 3.73 8.08
CA THR A 86 18.94 2.82 7.45
C THR A 86 18.88 1.48 8.15
N ARG A 87 17.68 0.88 8.19
CA ARG A 87 17.43 -0.49 8.63
C ARG A 87 17.04 -1.33 7.42
N LYS A 88 17.59 -2.54 7.37
CA LYS A 88 17.26 -3.55 6.36
C LYS A 88 16.54 -4.72 7.01
N PHE A 89 15.54 -5.24 6.33
CA PHE A 89 14.84 -6.46 6.72
C PHE A 89 14.30 -7.18 5.49
N GLU A 90 14.02 -8.46 5.66
CA GLU A 90 13.50 -9.32 4.60
C GLU A 90 12.03 -9.64 4.83
N ARG A 91 11.29 -9.72 3.73
CA ARG A 91 9.94 -10.28 3.64
C ARG A 91 9.99 -11.47 2.70
N LEU A 92 9.31 -12.55 3.07
CA LEU A 92 9.13 -13.71 2.22
C LEU A 92 7.72 -13.66 1.65
N ILE A 93 7.59 -13.86 0.34
CA ILE A 93 6.30 -14.01 -0.33
C ILE A 93 6.27 -15.41 -0.95
N GLN A 94 5.32 -16.22 -0.52
CA GLN A 94 5.16 -17.59 -1.00
C GLN A 94 4.59 -17.62 -2.43
N PRO A 95 4.73 -18.75 -3.15
CA PRO A 95 4.08 -18.95 -4.43
C PRO A 95 2.58 -18.65 -4.38
N GLY A 96 2.08 -17.83 -5.31
CA GLY A 96 0.65 -17.47 -5.41
C GLY A 96 0.12 -16.52 -4.33
N GLU A 97 0.96 -16.09 -3.37
CA GLU A 97 0.59 -15.16 -2.31
C GLU A 97 0.51 -13.71 -2.82
N ALA A 98 -0.38 -12.92 -2.20
CA ALA A 98 -0.38 -11.47 -2.33
C ALA A 98 -0.32 -10.82 -0.95
N MET A 99 0.45 -9.74 -0.84
CA MET A 99 0.62 -8.96 0.38
C MET A 99 0.65 -7.47 0.05
N SER A 100 -0.03 -6.70 0.91
CA SER A 100 0.08 -5.25 0.96
C SER A 100 0.72 -4.79 2.28
N GLU A 101 1.70 -3.88 2.20
CA GLU A 101 2.34 -3.32 3.40
C GLU A 101 2.68 -1.82 3.23
N GLU A 102 2.51 -1.07 4.33
CA GLU A 102 2.96 0.31 4.44
C GLU A 102 4.44 0.40 4.85
N TYR A 103 5.23 1.13 4.08
CA TYR A 103 6.64 1.37 4.35
C TYR A 103 6.92 2.86 4.59
N PRO A 104 7.07 3.29 5.86
CA PRO A 104 7.46 4.66 6.16
C PRO A 104 8.93 4.87 5.80
N GLN A 105 9.23 6.03 5.20
CA GLN A 105 10.60 6.44 4.83
C GLN A 105 11.36 5.35 4.04
N LEU A 106 10.68 4.74 3.07
CA LEU A 106 11.23 3.74 2.18
C LEU A 106 12.38 4.33 1.35
N VAL A 107 13.52 3.67 1.39
CA VAL A 107 14.76 4.06 0.69
C VAL A 107 14.97 3.18 -0.53
N ALA A 108 14.77 1.88 -0.39
CA ALA A 108 14.92 0.93 -1.49
C ALA A 108 14.13 -0.35 -1.23
N MET A 109 13.70 -0.99 -2.31
CA MET A 109 13.14 -2.32 -2.29
C MET A 109 13.72 -3.15 -3.43
N LYS A 110 14.17 -4.36 -3.11
CA LYS A 110 14.79 -5.29 -4.06
C LYS A 110 14.19 -6.68 -3.87
N ALA A 111 14.04 -7.44 -4.95
CA ALA A 111 13.51 -8.79 -4.90
C ALA A 111 14.43 -9.79 -5.60
N LYS A 112 14.41 -11.03 -5.14
CA LYS A 112 14.98 -12.19 -5.83
C LYS A 112 14.14 -13.43 -5.54
N VAL A 113 14.30 -14.47 -6.34
CA VAL A 113 13.80 -15.80 -5.95
C VAL A 113 14.80 -16.48 -5.02
N LEU A 114 14.31 -17.24 -4.03
CA LEU A 114 15.18 -18.00 -3.11
C LEU A 114 15.88 -19.15 -3.83
N PHE A 115 15.15 -19.81 -4.71
CA PHE A 115 15.59 -20.99 -5.43
C PHE A 115 15.14 -20.88 -6.89
N PRO A 116 15.89 -21.45 -7.83
CA PRO A 116 15.48 -21.43 -9.24
C PRO A 116 14.16 -22.19 -9.40
N PRO A 117 13.16 -21.58 -10.07
CA PRO A 117 11.85 -22.19 -10.30
C PRO A 117 11.97 -23.43 -11.18
N ALA A 118 11.18 -24.47 -10.90
CA ALA A 118 11.14 -25.68 -11.72
C ALA A 118 10.58 -25.40 -13.13
N SER A 119 9.65 -24.44 -13.22
CA SER A 119 9.02 -24.03 -14.48
C SER A 119 9.77 -22.93 -15.24
N GLY A 120 10.79 -22.31 -14.64
CA GLY A 120 11.48 -21.15 -15.21
C GLY A 120 10.71 -19.83 -15.10
N ASN A 121 9.48 -19.82 -14.56
CA ASN A 121 8.63 -18.64 -14.49
C ASN A 121 8.59 -18.08 -13.06
N SER A 122 9.32 -16.99 -12.84
CA SER A 122 9.28 -16.26 -11.57
C SER A 122 8.94 -14.80 -11.81
N HIS A 123 7.64 -14.49 -11.66
CA HIS A 123 7.15 -13.13 -11.84
C HIS A 123 6.63 -12.55 -10.52
N LEU A 124 7.01 -11.31 -10.27
CA LEU A 124 6.42 -10.49 -9.21
C LEU A 124 5.64 -9.34 -9.85
N ILE A 125 4.34 -9.28 -9.56
CA ILE A 125 3.53 -8.11 -9.85
C ILE A 125 3.69 -7.17 -8.65
N PHE A 126 4.17 -5.97 -8.93
CA PHE A 126 4.49 -4.97 -7.91
C PHE A 126 3.74 -3.68 -8.21
N GLN A 127 3.06 -3.14 -7.21
CA GLN A 127 2.44 -1.83 -7.28
C GLN A 127 2.94 -0.98 -6.11
N ALA A 128 3.35 0.24 -6.39
CA ALA A 128 3.66 1.22 -5.34
C ALA A 128 2.82 2.48 -5.53
N VAL A 129 2.22 2.94 -4.44
CA VAL A 129 1.55 4.23 -4.34
C VAL A 129 2.39 5.13 -3.44
N TYR A 130 2.90 6.22 -4.03
CA TYR A 130 3.68 7.21 -3.29
C TYR A 130 2.78 8.27 -2.65
N VAL A 131 3.08 8.61 -1.40
CA VAL A 131 2.40 9.69 -0.68
C VAL A 131 3.34 10.89 -0.63
N PRO A 132 2.94 12.07 -1.17
CA PRO A 132 3.70 13.30 -1.03
C PRO A 132 3.90 13.64 0.45
N THR A 133 5.14 13.99 0.81
CA THR A 133 5.47 14.48 2.16
C THR A 133 5.84 15.94 2.05
N ASP A 134 5.00 16.82 2.61
CA ASP A 134 5.30 18.24 2.76
C ASP A 134 6.28 18.44 3.92
N THR A 135 7.49 17.90 3.77
CA THR A 135 8.68 18.14 4.62
C THR A 135 8.60 17.77 6.12
N ASP A 136 9.63 17.05 6.59
CA ASP A 136 10.04 16.84 8.00
C ASP A 136 9.31 15.82 8.93
N ASN A 137 10.10 14.84 9.39
CA ASN A 137 10.31 14.42 10.80
C ASN A 137 9.13 14.35 11.80
N GLY A 138 7.91 14.10 11.38
CA GLY A 138 6.77 13.89 12.28
C GLY A 138 5.73 12.99 11.64
N PHE A 139 5.81 11.69 11.93
CA PHE A 139 4.85 10.68 11.49
C PHE A 139 3.46 11.03 12.03
N ASN A 140 2.63 11.67 11.20
CA ASN A 140 1.20 11.75 11.41
C ASN A 140 0.49 10.98 10.30
N ALA A 141 0.46 9.69 10.47
CA ALA A 141 -0.33 8.77 9.69
C ALA A 141 -1.85 8.98 9.84
N SER A 142 -2.35 10.16 10.17
CA SER A 142 -3.77 10.52 9.99
C SER A 142 -3.97 11.61 8.92
N SER A 143 -2.92 12.34 8.52
CA SER A 143 -2.99 13.36 7.46
C SER A 143 -2.81 12.81 6.04
N TRP A 144 -2.43 11.55 5.89
CA TRP A 144 -2.33 10.83 4.61
C TRP A 144 -3.69 10.54 3.95
N LEU A 145 -4.79 10.52 4.72
CA LEU A 145 -6.14 10.18 4.25
C LEU A 145 -6.95 11.38 3.78
N SER A 146 -6.50 12.60 4.08
CA SER A 146 -7.03 13.78 3.42
C SER A 146 -6.68 13.82 1.93
N ALA A 147 -5.88 12.87 1.43
CA ALA A 147 -5.51 12.71 0.02
C ALA A 147 -6.45 11.79 -0.80
N GLY A 148 -7.40 11.10 -0.15
CA GLY A 148 -8.36 10.19 -0.79
C GLY A 148 -8.23 8.72 -0.37
N THR A 149 -9.19 7.89 -0.81
CA THR A 149 -9.21 6.44 -0.57
C THR A 149 -8.27 5.73 -1.55
N VAL A 150 -7.38 4.87 -1.04
CA VAL A 150 -6.55 4.02 -1.88
C VAL A 150 -6.98 2.57 -1.71
N CYS A 151 -7.26 1.92 -2.84
CA CYS A 151 -7.74 0.54 -2.89
C CYS A 151 -6.69 -0.37 -3.54
N MET A 152 -6.58 -1.58 -3.00
CA MET A 152 -5.66 -2.61 -3.42
C MET A 152 -6.43 -3.90 -3.61
N ASN A 153 -6.23 -4.51 -4.78
CA ASN A 153 -6.94 -5.71 -5.17
C ASN A 153 -5.93 -6.82 -5.46
N GLY A 154 -6.32 -8.06 -5.24
CA GLY A 154 -5.50 -9.20 -5.60
C GLY A 154 -6.26 -10.51 -5.64
N ASP A 155 -5.66 -11.44 -6.36
CA ASP A 155 -6.08 -12.83 -6.45
C ASP A 155 -5.03 -13.69 -5.77
N VAL A 156 -5.44 -14.47 -4.77
CA VAL A 156 -4.53 -15.32 -4.01
C VAL A 156 -4.82 -16.77 -4.31
N LYS A 157 -3.74 -17.53 -4.52
CA LYS A 157 -3.74 -18.99 -4.61
C LYS A 157 -2.74 -19.53 -3.61
N SER A 158 -3.22 -19.98 -2.46
CA SER A 158 -2.37 -20.54 -1.42
C SER A 158 -2.41 -22.07 -1.52
N GLU A 159 -1.30 -22.65 -1.97
CA GLU A 159 -1.14 -24.11 -1.95
C GLU A 159 -0.87 -24.57 -0.51
N PRO A 160 -1.43 -25.72 -0.09
CA PRO A 160 -1.11 -26.31 1.20
C PRO A 160 0.35 -26.79 1.20
N ASP A 161 0.88 -27.05 2.39
CA ASP A 161 2.13 -27.77 2.54
C ASP A 161 2.08 -29.12 1.81
N GLN A 162 3.27 -29.62 1.43
CA GLN A 162 3.38 -30.87 0.68
C GLN A 162 3.08 -32.12 1.53
N ASP A 163 2.74 -31.93 2.81
CA ASP A 163 2.46 -33.00 3.75
C ASP A 163 0.99 -33.45 3.67
N ALA A 164 0.70 -34.64 4.20
CA ALA A 164 -0.61 -35.29 4.06
C ALA A 164 -1.76 -34.56 4.79
N ASP A 165 -1.43 -33.60 5.65
CA ASP A 165 -2.38 -32.92 6.54
C ASP A 165 -3.03 -31.69 5.91
N CYS A 166 -2.50 -31.23 4.77
CA CYS A 166 -3.04 -30.11 4.00
C CYS A 166 -3.14 -28.88 4.88
N LEU A 167 -1.99 -28.43 5.38
CA LEU A 167 -1.88 -27.28 6.26
C LEU A 167 -1.44 -26.09 5.42
N TRP A 168 -2.09 -24.94 5.63
CA TRP A 168 -1.68 -23.69 5.03
C TRP A 168 -0.99 -22.83 6.08
N GLU A 169 0.03 -22.09 5.64
CA GLU A 169 0.64 -21.07 6.48
C GLU A 169 -0.33 -19.90 6.70
N LYS A 170 -0.19 -19.21 7.83
CA LYS A 170 -0.89 -17.94 8.09
C LYS A 170 -0.37 -16.91 7.09
N VAL A 171 -1.26 -16.33 6.29
CA VAL A 171 -0.94 -15.26 5.34
C VAL A 171 -1.29 -13.91 5.95
N THR A 172 -0.39 -12.94 5.84
CA THR A 172 -0.69 -11.54 6.15
C THR A 172 -1.07 -10.85 4.86
N LEU A 173 -2.37 -10.68 4.65
CA LEU A 173 -2.92 -10.05 3.46
C LEU A 173 -2.56 -8.56 3.42
N TRP A 174 -2.67 -7.91 4.58
CA TRP A 174 -2.42 -6.49 4.72
C TRP A 174 -1.91 -6.16 6.12
N GLN A 175 -0.98 -5.21 6.21
CA GLN A 175 -0.53 -4.63 7.47
C GLN A 175 -0.10 -3.16 7.31
N ALA A 176 -0.33 -2.39 8.37
CA ALA A 176 0.04 -0.98 8.43
C ALA A 176 0.94 -0.67 9.63
N ALA A 177 1.74 0.40 9.50
CA ALA A 177 2.63 0.86 10.56
C ALA A 177 1.88 1.54 11.72
N SER A 178 0.64 1.94 11.49
CA SER A 178 -0.26 2.57 12.47
C SER A 178 -1.69 2.17 12.17
N LYS A 179 -2.61 2.50 13.07
CA LYS A 179 -4.03 2.18 12.93
C LYS A 179 -4.66 2.84 11.70
N ARG A 180 -5.65 2.15 11.13
CA ARG A 180 -6.33 2.51 9.87
C ARG A 180 -7.78 2.14 9.91
N ASP A 181 -8.60 2.98 9.30
CA ASP A 181 -9.94 2.59 8.94
C ASP A 181 -9.86 1.91 7.57
N ILE A 182 -10.48 0.74 7.45
CA ILE A 182 -10.44 -0.06 6.22
C ILE A 182 -11.86 -0.42 5.77
N ASP A 183 -12.02 -0.46 4.47
CA ASP A 183 -13.11 -1.14 3.77
C ASP A 183 -12.53 -2.43 3.18
N LEU A 184 -13.12 -3.57 3.51
CA LEU A 184 -12.61 -4.86 3.11
C LEU A 184 -13.71 -5.67 2.47
N GLU A 185 -13.44 -6.18 1.27
CA GLU A 185 -14.19 -7.22 0.62
C GLU A 185 -13.27 -8.42 0.35
N ILE A 186 -13.64 -9.59 0.86
CA ILE A 186 -12.96 -10.87 0.57
C ILE A 186 -14.00 -11.87 0.08
N ASN A 187 -13.72 -12.47 -1.07
CA ASN A 187 -14.54 -13.49 -1.70
C ASN A 187 -13.76 -14.79 -1.78
N LEU A 188 -14.24 -15.83 -1.09
CA LEU A 188 -13.71 -17.18 -1.18
C LEU A 188 -14.14 -17.79 -2.52
N THR A 189 -13.17 -18.12 -3.36
CA THR A 189 -13.41 -18.67 -4.71
C THR A 189 -12.98 -20.14 -4.83
N GLY A 190 -12.17 -20.62 -3.88
CA GLY A 190 -11.66 -21.98 -3.81
C GLY A 190 -12.61 -22.98 -3.12
N ALA A 191 -12.07 -24.18 -2.92
CA ALA A 191 -12.79 -25.31 -2.34
C ALA A 191 -12.49 -25.54 -0.84
N HIS A 192 -11.75 -24.64 -0.20
CA HIS A 192 -11.34 -24.78 1.21
C HIS A 192 -11.87 -23.65 2.07
N ASP A 193 -12.09 -23.93 3.35
CA ASP A 193 -12.62 -22.95 4.29
C ASP A 193 -11.54 -21.94 4.66
N MET A 194 -11.94 -20.78 5.16
CA MET A 194 -11.03 -19.68 5.44
C MET A 194 -11.45 -18.93 6.68
N LYS A 195 -10.52 -18.68 7.61
CA LYS A 195 -10.69 -17.72 8.69
C LYS A 195 -10.03 -16.41 8.29
N VAL A 196 -10.78 -15.33 8.34
CA VAL A 196 -10.27 -13.96 8.25
C VAL A 196 -10.14 -13.41 9.66
N GLU A 197 -8.95 -12.97 10.03
CA GLU A 197 -8.63 -12.39 11.34
C GLU A 197 -8.26 -10.91 11.12
N ILE A 198 -9.08 -10.01 11.65
CA ILE A 198 -8.86 -8.57 11.59
C ILE A 198 -8.27 -8.14 12.93
N GLU A 199 -7.02 -7.69 12.90
CA GLU A 199 -6.28 -7.24 14.08
C GLU A 199 -6.48 -5.74 14.28
N GLY A 200 -7.07 -5.38 15.42
CA GLY A 200 -7.13 -4.03 15.95
C GLY A 200 -5.97 -3.72 16.90
N PRO A 201 -6.04 -2.60 17.64
CA PRO A 201 -4.93 -2.17 18.47
C PRO A 201 -4.78 -3.06 19.70
N VAL A 202 -3.53 -3.24 20.16
CA VAL A 202 -3.21 -4.05 21.36
C VAL A 202 -3.55 -5.54 21.20
N GLY A 203 -3.53 -6.06 19.97
CA GLY A 203 -3.78 -7.48 19.69
C GLY A 203 -5.22 -7.91 19.95
N ILE A 204 -6.18 -7.01 19.67
CA ILE A 204 -7.61 -7.36 19.65
C ILE A 204 -7.91 -7.98 18.30
N PHE A 205 -8.46 -9.19 18.28
CA PHE A 205 -8.74 -9.91 17.04
C PHE A 205 -10.25 -10.10 16.85
N GLN A 206 -10.73 -9.80 15.64
CA GLN A 206 -12.07 -10.13 15.19
C GLN A 206 -11.96 -11.24 14.13
N ASP A 207 -12.58 -12.37 14.41
CA ASP A 207 -12.50 -13.57 13.57
C ASP A 207 -13.80 -13.78 12.79
N TYR A 208 -13.66 -14.04 11.49
CA TYR A 208 -14.75 -14.34 10.58
C TYR A 208 -14.46 -15.64 9.85
N GLU A 209 -15.41 -16.56 9.84
CA GLU A 209 -15.27 -17.84 9.14
C GLU A 209 -16.02 -17.76 7.80
N LEU A 210 -15.31 -18.09 6.72
CA LEU A 210 -15.85 -18.25 5.39
C LEU A 210 -15.79 -19.72 4.98
N GLY A 211 -16.89 -20.24 4.44
CA GLY A 211 -17.07 -21.66 4.15
C GLY A 211 -17.15 -21.94 2.65
N ALA A 212 -16.35 -22.90 2.18
CA ALA A 212 -16.39 -23.34 0.78
C ALA A 212 -17.59 -24.25 0.50
N ALA A 213 -18.09 -24.21 -0.73
CA ALA A 213 -19.10 -25.16 -1.16
C ALA A 213 -18.53 -26.59 -1.15
N PRO A 214 -19.32 -27.63 -0.81
CA PRO A 214 -20.75 -27.61 -0.50
C PRO A 214 -21.11 -27.51 1.01
N ALA A 215 -20.15 -27.27 1.92
CA ALA A 215 -20.41 -27.24 3.36
C ALA A 215 -21.44 -26.15 3.74
N GLN A 216 -22.41 -26.43 4.61
CA GLN A 216 -23.42 -25.44 5.07
C GLN A 216 -23.18 -25.05 6.53
N PRO A 217 -23.42 -23.79 6.94
CA PRO A 217 -23.82 -22.62 6.12
C PRO A 217 -22.64 -21.99 5.34
N GLN A 218 -22.92 -21.51 4.11
CA GLN A 218 -21.93 -20.94 3.19
C GLN A 218 -21.88 -19.41 3.33
N PHE A 219 -21.02 -18.89 4.20
CA PHE A 219 -20.61 -17.50 4.10
C PHE A 219 -19.37 -17.46 3.23
N GLN A 220 -19.51 -17.26 1.93
CA GLN A 220 -18.37 -17.23 0.99
C GLN A 220 -17.76 -15.83 0.83
N LYS A 221 -18.41 -14.81 1.41
CA LYS A 221 -18.03 -13.41 1.29
C LYS A 221 -18.00 -12.76 2.66
N LEU A 222 -16.92 -12.04 2.95
CA LEU A 222 -16.82 -11.05 4.02
C LEU A 222 -16.79 -9.68 3.36
N SER A 223 -17.64 -8.76 3.81
CA SER A 223 -17.62 -7.37 3.36
C SER A 223 -18.04 -6.44 4.48
N GLY A 224 -17.35 -5.32 4.65
CA GLY A 224 -17.67 -4.34 5.67
C GLY A 224 -16.61 -3.26 5.85
N GLU A 225 -16.88 -2.40 6.83
CA GLU A 225 -15.97 -1.34 7.26
C GLU A 225 -15.50 -1.65 8.68
N TRP A 226 -14.20 -1.47 8.93
CA TRP A 226 -13.58 -1.66 10.23
C TRP A 226 -12.74 -0.45 10.59
N GLU A 227 -12.88 -0.01 11.83
CA GLU A 227 -12.12 1.11 12.38
C GLU A 227 -10.88 0.62 13.12
N ASP A 228 -9.84 1.45 13.15
CA ASP A 228 -8.70 1.28 14.06
C ASP A 228 -7.87 -0.02 13.81
N VAL A 229 -7.88 -0.59 12.60
CA VAL A 229 -7.22 -1.85 12.20
C VAL A 229 -5.72 -1.66 11.96
N VAL A 230 -4.91 -2.67 12.29
CA VAL A 230 -3.45 -2.70 12.05
C VAL A 230 -3.02 -3.81 11.10
N ALA A 231 -3.74 -4.93 11.06
CA ALA A 231 -3.46 -6.01 10.12
C ALA A 231 -4.71 -6.82 9.76
N VAL A 232 -4.67 -7.46 8.59
CA VAL A 232 -5.63 -8.47 8.15
C VAL A 232 -4.86 -9.74 7.84
N HIS A 233 -5.24 -10.82 8.50
CA HIS A 233 -4.64 -12.13 8.31
C HIS A 233 -5.65 -13.15 7.81
N ILE A 234 -5.14 -14.10 7.07
CA ILE A 234 -5.90 -15.18 6.46
C ILE A 234 -5.34 -16.51 6.92
N PHE A 235 -6.25 -17.40 7.33
CA PHE A 235 -5.94 -18.78 7.67
C PHE A 235 -6.83 -19.70 6.84
N CYS A 236 -6.22 -20.42 5.92
CA CYS A 236 -6.93 -21.44 5.18
C CYS A 236 -7.08 -22.71 6.02
N LYS A 237 -8.22 -23.38 5.88
CA LYS A 237 -8.58 -24.58 6.61
C LYS A 237 -9.11 -25.63 5.65
N LYS A 238 -8.71 -26.88 5.88
CA LYS A 238 -9.16 -28.00 5.07
C LYS A 238 -10.68 -28.15 5.24
N SER A 239 -11.39 -27.99 4.14
CA SER A 239 -12.81 -28.34 4.09
C SER A 239 -12.99 -29.84 4.39
N PRO A 240 -13.96 -30.23 5.23
CA PRO A 240 -14.15 -31.63 5.63
C PRO A 240 -14.61 -32.54 4.48
N VAL A 241 -15.08 -31.96 3.37
CA VAL A 241 -15.73 -32.68 2.27
C VAL A 241 -14.94 -32.62 0.96
N ASN A 242 -13.99 -31.69 0.84
CA ASN A 242 -13.21 -31.51 -0.38
C ASN A 242 -11.81 -32.15 -0.24
N PRO A 243 -11.28 -32.77 -1.31
CA PRO A 243 -9.90 -33.24 -1.32
C PRO A 243 -8.96 -32.04 -1.18
N CYS A 244 -7.73 -32.28 -0.74
CA CYS A 244 -6.76 -31.21 -0.59
C CYS A 244 -6.38 -30.60 -1.93
N GLY A 245 -6.27 -29.28 -1.94
CA GLY A 245 -5.91 -28.46 -3.09
C GLY A 245 -5.67 -27.02 -2.63
N SER A 246 -5.67 -26.07 -3.55
CA SER A 246 -5.39 -24.68 -3.22
C SER A 246 -6.54 -24.00 -2.47
N CYS A 247 -6.19 -23.09 -1.57
CA CYS A 247 -7.10 -22.15 -0.94
C CYS A 247 -7.08 -20.84 -1.74
N ASP A 248 -8.13 -20.64 -2.52
CA ASP A 248 -8.23 -19.53 -3.47
C ASP A 248 -9.24 -18.49 -2.98
N TYR A 249 -8.86 -17.22 -3.06
CA TYR A 249 -9.74 -16.10 -2.74
C TYR A 249 -9.34 -14.85 -3.51
N THR A 250 -10.29 -13.94 -3.69
CA THR A 250 -10.05 -12.59 -4.20
C THR A 250 -10.33 -11.58 -3.11
N TYR A 251 -9.66 -10.44 -3.16
CA TYR A 251 -9.89 -9.37 -2.21
C TYR A 251 -9.81 -7.99 -2.86
N GLU A 252 -10.53 -7.07 -2.25
CA GLU A 252 -10.41 -5.62 -2.41
C GLU A 252 -10.32 -5.02 -1.01
N LEU A 253 -9.22 -4.31 -0.75
CA LEU A 253 -8.99 -3.62 0.51
C LEU A 253 -8.71 -2.16 0.22
N CYS A 254 -9.57 -1.29 0.74
CA CYS A 254 -9.40 0.15 0.67
C CYS A 254 -9.10 0.70 2.06
N TYR A 255 -8.05 1.51 2.19
CA TYR A 255 -7.79 2.24 3.43
C TYR A 255 -8.31 3.68 3.28
N LYS A 256 -9.02 4.12 4.32
CA LYS A 256 -9.73 5.38 4.44
C LYS A 256 -9.16 6.21 5.56
#